data_AF-U6DYJ4-F1
#
_entry.id   AF-U6DYJ4-F1
#
_cell.length_a   1.000
_cell.length_b   1.000
_cell.length_c   1.000
_cell.angle_alpha   90.00
_cell.angle_beta   90.00
_cell.angle_gamma   90.00
#
_symmetry.space_group_name_H-M   'P 1'
#
loop_
_entity.id
_entity.type
_entity.pdbx_description
1 polymer ?
#
loop_
_entity_poly.entity_id
_entity_poly.type
_entity_poly.pdbx_seq_one_letter_code
_entity_poly.pdbx_strand_id
1 'polypeptide(L)'
;DPTSTFFQFGASIQQQATVMLKIMQDYDWHVFSLVTTIFPGYRDFISFIKTTVDNSFVGWDMQNVITLDTSFEDAKTQVQLKKIHSSVILLYCSKDEAVLILSEARSLGLTGYDFFWIVPSLVSGNTELIPKEFPSGLISVSYDDWDYSLEARVRDGLGILTTAAYSMLEKFSYIPEAKASCYGQTEKLDTPPHTLHQFMVNVTWDGKDLSFTEEGYQVHPRLVVIVLNKDREWEKVGKWENQTLSLRHAVWPRYKSFSDCEPDDNHLSIVTLEEAPFVIVEDIDPLTETCVRNTVPCRKFVRINNSTNEGMNVKKCCKGFCI
;
A
#
# COMPACT_ATOMS: atom_id res chain seq x y z
N ASP A 1 -21.82 14.64 -1.98
CA ASP A 1 -21.64 16.06 -2.36
C ASP A 1 -20.50 16.21 -3.36
N PRO A 2 -20.78 16.64 -4.61
CA PRO A 2 -19.82 16.58 -5.71
C PRO A 2 -18.85 17.76 -5.80
N THR A 3 -18.57 18.49 -4.71
CA THR A 3 -17.51 19.53 -4.73
C THR A 3 -16.82 19.62 -3.37
N SER A 4 -16.11 18.56 -2.97
CA SER A 4 -15.09 18.69 -1.93
C SER A 4 -13.96 19.55 -2.49
N THR A 5 -13.61 20.65 -1.81
CA THR A 5 -12.47 21.51 -2.20
C THR A 5 -11.17 21.08 -1.50
N PHE A 6 -11.13 19.87 -0.96
CA PHE A 6 -10.02 19.36 -0.17
C PHE A 6 -9.05 18.59 -1.05
N PHE A 7 -7.79 19.02 -1.07
CA PHE A 7 -6.70 18.29 -1.73
C PHE A 7 -5.76 17.74 -0.66
N GLN A 8 -5.31 16.50 -0.85
CA GLN A 8 -4.36 15.83 0.02
C GLN A 8 -3.19 15.32 -0.82
N PHE A 9 -1.96 15.50 -0.32
CA PHE A 9 -0.77 14.80 -0.86
C PHE A 9 -0.79 13.28 -0.64
N GLY A 10 -1.89 12.77 -0.08
CA GLY A 10 -2.14 11.36 0.04
C GLY A 10 -2.66 10.77 -1.27
N ALA A 11 -2.34 9.50 -1.46
CA ALA A 11 -3.05 8.49 -2.22
C ALA A 11 -4.42 8.19 -1.64
N SER A 12 -5.33 7.80 -2.52
CA SER A 12 -6.61 7.25 -2.14
C SER A 12 -6.46 5.86 -1.52
N ILE A 13 -7.51 5.42 -0.83
CA ILE A 13 -7.64 4.05 -0.31
C ILE A 13 -7.49 3.02 -1.44
N GLN A 14 -8.00 3.33 -2.65
CA GLN A 14 -7.92 2.46 -3.82
C GLN A 14 -6.48 2.29 -4.32
N GLN A 15 -5.70 3.38 -4.35
CA GLN A 15 -4.28 3.31 -4.72
C GLN A 15 -3.48 2.50 -3.70
N GLN A 16 -3.71 2.69 -2.39
CA GLN A 16 -3.06 1.87 -1.36
C GLN A 16 -3.46 0.39 -1.47
N ALA A 17 -4.74 0.10 -1.67
CA ALA A 17 -5.26 -1.25 -1.89
C ALA A 17 -4.61 -1.93 -3.11
N THR A 18 -4.37 -1.19 -4.18
CA THR A 18 -3.68 -1.70 -5.38
C THR A 18 -2.25 -2.14 -5.04
N VAL A 19 -1.51 -1.33 -4.27
CA VAL A 19 -0.16 -1.71 -3.82
C VAL A 19 -0.20 -2.92 -2.89
N MET A 20 -1.18 -3.00 -1.97
CA MET A 20 -1.37 -4.17 -1.11
C MET A 20 -1.57 -5.45 -1.93
N LEU A 21 -2.43 -5.42 -2.96
CA LEU A 21 -2.63 -6.53 -3.88
C LEU A 21 -1.35 -6.86 -4.67
N LYS A 22 -0.61 -5.85 -5.13
CA LYS A 22 0.67 -6.05 -5.84
C LYS A 22 1.76 -6.70 -4.99
N ILE A 23 1.82 -6.39 -3.70
CA ILE A 23 2.71 -7.08 -2.75
C ILE A 23 2.35 -8.57 -2.70
N MET A 24 1.05 -8.88 -2.52
CA MET A 24 0.60 -10.28 -2.49
C MET A 24 0.88 -11.01 -3.81
N GLN A 25 0.73 -10.31 -4.94
CA GLN A 25 1.04 -10.85 -6.27
C GLN A 25 2.54 -11.14 -6.44
N ASP A 26 3.44 -10.26 -5.96
CA ASP A 26 4.89 -10.48 -6.05
C ASP A 26 5.36 -11.68 -5.20
N TYR A 27 4.71 -11.95 -4.07
CA TYR A 27 5.01 -13.11 -3.21
C TYR A 27 4.12 -14.33 -3.46
N ASP A 28 3.32 -14.32 -4.53
CA ASP A 28 2.42 -15.40 -4.93
C ASP A 28 1.43 -15.81 -3.80
N TRP A 29 1.02 -14.83 -2.99
CA TRP A 29 0.03 -14.96 -1.92
C TRP A 29 -1.40 -14.79 -2.47
N HIS A 30 -1.90 -15.81 -3.16
CA HIS A 30 -3.20 -15.73 -3.83
C HIS A 30 -4.40 -15.99 -2.90
N VAL A 31 -4.18 -16.56 -1.71
CA VAL A 31 -5.22 -16.92 -0.73
C VAL A 31 -5.17 -15.95 0.46
N PHE A 32 -6.23 -15.19 0.69
CA PHE A 32 -6.26 -14.18 1.77
C PHE A 32 -7.65 -13.99 2.38
N SER A 33 -7.68 -13.39 3.56
CA SER A 33 -8.90 -12.92 4.24
C SER A 33 -8.89 -11.41 4.38
N LEU A 34 -10.06 -10.81 4.34
CA LEU A 34 -10.28 -9.38 4.48
C LEU A 34 -11.01 -9.09 5.79
N VAL A 35 -10.39 -8.31 6.67
CA VAL A 35 -10.95 -7.86 7.94
C VAL A 35 -11.12 -6.34 7.87
N THR A 36 -12.31 -5.85 8.15
CA THR A 36 -12.59 -4.41 8.23
C THR A 36 -13.33 -4.07 9.52
N THR A 37 -13.26 -2.82 9.95
CA THR A 37 -14.21 -2.27 10.93
C THR A 37 -15.30 -1.47 10.21
N ILE A 38 -16.19 -0.85 10.98
CA ILE A 38 -17.16 0.14 10.47
C ILE A 38 -16.53 1.52 10.21
N PHE A 39 -15.20 1.61 10.15
CA PHE A 39 -14.48 2.86 9.86
C PHE A 39 -14.89 3.46 8.50
N PRO A 40 -15.05 4.80 8.39
CA PRO A 40 -15.50 5.44 7.16
C PRO A 40 -14.67 5.02 5.93
N GLY A 41 -15.33 4.57 4.86
CA GLY A 41 -14.69 4.06 3.64
C GLY A 41 -14.54 2.55 3.56
N TYR A 42 -14.91 1.79 4.61
CA TYR A 42 -14.75 0.32 4.61
C TYR A 42 -15.53 -0.38 3.47
N ARG A 43 -16.71 0.11 3.11
CA ARG A 43 -17.53 -0.48 2.02
C ARG A 43 -16.85 -0.29 0.66
N ASP A 44 -16.31 0.90 0.43
CA ASP A 44 -15.60 1.21 -0.81
C ASP A 44 -14.31 0.40 -0.91
N PHE A 45 -13.59 0.21 0.22
CA PHE A 45 -12.43 -0.69 0.27
C PHE A 45 -12.80 -2.13 -0.07
N ILE A 46 -13.84 -2.69 0.54
CA ILE A 46 -14.32 -4.06 0.25
C ILE A 46 -14.74 -4.18 -1.22
N SER A 47 -15.51 -3.22 -1.72
CA SER A 47 -15.98 -3.20 -3.11
C SER A 47 -14.83 -3.12 -4.10
N PHE A 48 -13.84 -2.27 -3.82
CA PHE A 48 -12.66 -2.11 -4.65
C PHE A 48 -11.81 -3.39 -4.70
N ILE A 49 -11.52 -4.01 -3.54
CA ILE A 49 -10.77 -5.27 -3.49
C ILE A 49 -11.51 -6.37 -4.26
N LYS A 50 -12.82 -6.55 -4.03
CA LYS A 50 -13.64 -7.53 -4.76
C LYS A 50 -13.58 -7.32 -6.26
N THR A 51 -13.85 -6.09 -6.71
CA THR A 51 -13.86 -5.75 -8.14
C THR A 51 -12.49 -5.95 -8.77
N THR A 52 -11.41 -5.62 -8.06
CA THR A 52 -10.04 -5.77 -8.57
C THR A 52 -9.66 -7.25 -8.68
N VAL A 53 -10.03 -8.04 -7.68
CA VAL A 53 -9.79 -9.49 -7.64
C VAL A 53 -10.58 -10.22 -8.73
N ASP A 54 -11.88 -9.93 -8.87
CA ASP A 54 -12.77 -10.59 -9.83
C ASP A 54 -12.38 -10.30 -11.29
N ASN A 55 -11.82 -9.11 -11.56
CA ASN A 55 -11.34 -8.72 -12.89
C ASN A 55 -9.87 -9.11 -13.15
N SER A 56 -9.22 -9.80 -12.22
CA SER A 56 -7.81 -10.19 -12.33
C SER A 56 -7.66 -11.62 -12.85
N PHE A 57 -6.71 -11.82 -13.76
CA PHE A 57 -6.34 -13.15 -14.27
C PHE A 57 -5.45 -13.96 -13.30
N VAL A 58 -5.05 -13.39 -12.16
CA VAL A 58 -4.14 -14.02 -11.18
C VAL A 58 -4.77 -15.23 -10.47
N GLY A 59 -6.12 -15.29 -10.40
CA GLY A 59 -6.83 -16.42 -9.79
C GLY A 59 -6.80 -16.38 -8.26
N TRP A 60 -7.12 -15.23 -7.68
CA TRP A 60 -7.23 -15.02 -6.23
C TRP A 60 -8.30 -15.90 -5.57
N ASP A 61 -8.07 -16.27 -4.32
CA ASP A 61 -9.03 -16.93 -3.43
C ASP A 61 -9.23 -16.07 -2.17
N MET A 62 -10.29 -15.28 -2.18
CA MET A 62 -10.68 -14.44 -1.03
C MET A 62 -11.63 -15.23 -0.13
N GLN A 63 -11.10 -15.84 0.93
CA GLN A 63 -11.82 -16.84 1.74
C GLN A 63 -12.89 -16.22 2.66
N ASN A 64 -12.52 -15.20 3.43
CA ASN A 64 -13.43 -14.57 4.39
C ASN A 64 -13.42 -13.05 4.22
N VAL A 65 -14.60 -12.44 4.33
CA VAL A 65 -14.78 -11.00 4.48
C VAL A 65 -15.48 -10.75 5.81
N ILE A 66 -14.75 -10.23 6.78
CA ILE A 66 -15.21 -10.04 8.16
C ILE A 66 -15.31 -8.54 8.42
N THR A 67 -16.49 -8.06 8.76
CA THR A 67 -16.68 -6.69 9.24
C THR A 67 -16.96 -6.72 10.74
N LEU A 68 -16.07 -6.11 11.52
CA LEU A 68 -16.13 -6.01 12.96
C LEU A 68 -16.78 -4.69 13.38
N ASP A 69 -17.69 -4.77 14.33
CA ASP A 69 -18.22 -3.61 15.02
C ASP A 69 -17.44 -3.45 16.33
N THR A 70 -16.47 -2.55 16.34
CA THR A 70 -15.57 -2.26 17.46
C THR A 70 -16.28 -1.62 18.65
N SER A 71 -17.56 -1.26 18.50
CA SER A 71 -18.37 -0.73 19.60
C SER A 71 -18.91 -1.81 20.57
N PHE A 72 -18.70 -3.11 20.30
CA PHE A 72 -19.22 -4.21 21.12
C PHE A 72 -18.21 -5.34 21.42
N GLU A 73 -18.24 -5.81 22.68
CA GLU A 73 -17.74 -7.06 23.29
C GLU A 73 -16.62 -7.85 22.57
N ASP A 74 -15.45 -7.95 23.24
CA ASP A 74 -14.26 -8.74 22.85
C ASP A 74 -14.58 -10.17 22.39
N ALA A 75 -15.57 -10.81 23.02
CA ALA A 75 -15.96 -12.19 22.70
C ALA A 75 -16.51 -12.36 21.28
N LYS A 76 -17.25 -11.38 20.74
CA LYS A 76 -17.78 -11.46 19.36
C LYS A 76 -16.64 -11.30 18.35
N THR A 77 -15.71 -10.38 18.61
CA THR A 77 -14.52 -10.18 17.80
C THR A 77 -13.68 -11.45 17.73
N GLN A 78 -13.42 -12.10 18.86
CA GLN A 78 -12.68 -13.37 18.90
C GLN A 78 -13.36 -14.47 18.06
N VAL A 79 -14.69 -14.62 18.17
CA VAL A 79 -15.43 -15.65 17.42
C VAL A 79 -15.35 -15.41 15.91
N GLN A 80 -15.40 -14.16 15.46
CA GLN A 80 -15.25 -13.84 14.04
C GLN A 80 -13.82 -14.09 13.55
N LEU A 81 -12.81 -13.65 14.30
CA LEU A 81 -11.40 -13.84 13.95
C LEU A 81 -10.99 -15.32 13.88
N LYS A 82 -11.60 -16.19 14.70
CA LYS A 82 -11.38 -17.66 14.62
C LYS A 82 -11.77 -18.31 13.29
N LYS A 83 -12.56 -17.64 12.44
CA LYS A 83 -12.94 -18.14 11.10
C LYS A 83 -11.81 -17.99 10.08
N ILE A 84 -10.77 -17.23 10.41
CA ILE A 84 -9.65 -16.96 9.51
C ILE A 84 -8.73 -18.19 9.46
N HIS A 85 -8.56 -18.75 8.27
CA HIS A 85 -7.65 -19.87 8.00
C HIS A 85 -6.55 -19.52 7.00
N SER A 86 -6.67 -18.37 6.31
CA SER A 86 -5.67 -17.90 5.36
C SER A 86 -4.46 -17.30 6.07
N SER A 87 -3.27 -17.56 5.54
CA SER A 87 -2.03 -16.95 6.03
C SER A 87 -1.98 -15.44 5.85
N VAL A 88 -2.58 -14.88 4.79
CA VAL A 88 -2.56 -13.43 4.55
C VAL A 88 -3.88 -12.80 4.98
N ILE A 89 -3.78 -11.69 5.70
CA ILE A 89 -4.91 -10.95 6.27
C ILE A 89 -4.74 -9.47 5.92
N LEU A 90 -5.68 -8.94 5.14
CA LEU A 90 -5.79 -7.50 4.90
C LEU A 90 -6.66 -6.90 6.01
N LEU A 91 -6.16 -5.88 6.70
CA LEU A 91 -6.90 -5.20 7.77
C LEU A 91 -7.14 -3.73 7.43
N TYR A 92 -8.40 -3.31 7.46
CA TYR A 92 -8.82 -1.92 7.25
C TYR A 92 -9.60 -1.40 8.47
N CYS A 93 -8.97 -0.51 9.23
CA CYS A 93 -9.55 0.10 10.42
C CYS A 93 -8.77 1.37 10.83
N SER A 94 -9.22 2.08 11.86
CA SER A 94 -8.41 3.13 12.49
C SER A 94 -7.22 2.56 13.26
N LYS A 95 -6.23 3.40 13.58
CA LYS A 95 -5.09 3.01 14.42
C LYS A 95 -5.54 2.50 15.81
N ASP A 96 -6.50 3.15 16.44
CA ASP A 96 -6.99 2.77 17.77
C ASP A 96 -7.75 1.43 17.73
N GLU A 97 -8.52 1.20 16.68
CA GLU A 97 -9.22 -0.07 16.47
C GLU A 97 -8.24 -1.22 16.16
N ALA A 98 -7.17 -0.93 15.41
CA ALA A 98 -6.13 -1.91 15.11
C ALA A 98 -5.46 -2.43 16.38
N VAL A 99 -5.26 -1.58 17.39
CA VAL A 99 -4.69 -1.99 18.68
C VAL A 99 -5.55 -3.08 19.34
N LEU A 100 -6.87 -2.88 19.37
CA LEU A 100 -7.81 -3.85 19.94
C LEU A 100 -7.82 -5.16 19.12
N ILE A 101 -7.95 -5.05 17.79
CA ILE A 101 -8.03 -6.22 16.90
C ILE A 101 -6.75 -7.05 16.95
N LEU A 102 -5.58 -6.41 16.90
CA LEU A 102 -4.29 -7.10 16.92
C LEU A 102 -3.99 -7.69 18.31
N SER A 103 -4.48 -7.08 19.38
CA SER A 103 -4.47 -7.66 20.73
C SER A 103 -5.27 -8.96 20.79
N GLU A 104 -6.50 -8.96 20.25
CA GLU A 104 -7.33 -10.17 20.20
C GLU A 104 -6.76 -11.24 19.26
N ALA A 105 -6.25 -10.82 18.10
CA ALA A 105 -5.57 -11.69 17.15
C ALA A 105 -4.35 -12.38 17.79
N ARG A 106 -3.61 -11.67 18.64
CA ARG A 106 -2.49 -12.24 19.40
C ARG A 106 -2.96 -13.34 20.36
N SER A 107 -4.05 -13.13 21.09
CA SER A 107 -4.64 -14.14 21.98
C SER A 107 -5.10 -15.39 21.22
N LEU A 108 -5.42 -15.26 19.94
CA LEU A 108 -5.80 -16.36 19.04
C LEU A 108 -4.63 -16.98 18.27
N GLY A 109 -3.41 -16.47 18.42
CA GLY A 109 -2.24 -16.94 17.67
C GLY A 109 -2.21 -16.50 16.20
N LEU A 110 -3.10 -15.60 15.78
CA LEU A 110 -3.19 -15.07 14.41
C LEU A 110 -2.08 -14.05 14.11
N THR A 111 -1.25 -13.69 15.07
CA THR A 111 -0.05 -12.85 14.87
C THR A 111 1.24 -13.68 14.85
N GLY A 112 1.12 -15.01 14.79
CA GLY A 112 2.23 -15.95 14.72
C GLY A 112 2.96 -15.94 13.38
N TYR A 113 3.98 -16.80 13.25
CA TYR A 113 4.86 -16.86 12.07
C TYR A 113 4.12 -17.19 10.76
N ASP A 114 3.02 -17.94 10.83
CA ASP A 114 2.25 -18.36 9.66
C ASP A 114 1.39 -17.24 9.07
N PHE A 115 1.20 -16.14 9.79
CA PHE A 115 0.26 -15.08 9.42
C PHE A 115 0.96 -13.78 9.03
N PHE A 116 0.48 -13.16 7.96
CA PHE A 116 0.92 -11.86 7.46
C PHE A 116 -0.23 -10.87 7.53
N TRP A 117 -0.04 -9.81 8.28
CA TRP A 117 -0.99 -8.70 8.37
C TRP A 117 -0.53 -7.57 7.46
N ILE A 118 -1.40 -7.13 6.55
CA ILE A 118 -1.15 -5.99 5.67
C ILE A 118 -2.19 -4.91 5.97
N VAL A 119 -1.72 -3.70 6.25
CA VAL A 119 -2.56 -2.56 6.66
C VAL A 119 -2.29 -1.31 5.81
N PRO A 120 -3.30 -0.45 5.59
CA PRO A 120 -3.11 0.84 4.93
C PRO A 120 -2.37 1.83 5.84
N SER A 121 -2.02 3.00 5.29
CA SER A 121 -1.30 4.06 5.99
C SER A 121 -2.04 4.63 7.20
N LEU A 122 -3.38 4.47 7.23
CA LEU A 122 -4.22 4.90 8.34
C LEU A 122 -3.88 4.18 9.66
N VAL A 123 -3.48 2.92 9.58
CA VAL A 123 -3.17 2.10 10.76
C VAL A 123 -1.74 2.37 11.24
N SER A 124 -0.77 2.51 10.33
CA SER A 124 0.60 2.89 10.70
C SER A 124 0.63 4.31 11.26
N GLY A 125 -0.03 5.25 10.59
CA GLY A 125 -0.16 6.64 11.03
C GLY A 125 1.21 7.25 11.29
N ASN A 126 1.40 7.85 12.48
CA ASN A 126 2.72 8.28 12.92
C ASN A 126 3.61 7.05 13.22
N THR A 127 4.68 6.89 12.45
CA THR A 127 5.68 5.81 12.54
C THR A 127 6.57 5.92 13.78
N GLU A 128 6.60 7.06 14.48
CA GLU A 128 7.36 7.25 15.73
C GLU A 128 6.67 6.60 16.94
N LEU A 129 5.34 6.52 16.91
CA LEU A 129 4.54 5.99 18.03
C LEU A 129 3.95 4.64 17.65
N ILE A 130 4.62 3.57 18.09
CA ILE A 130 4.29 2.19 17.73
C ILE A 130 3.62 1.46 18.91
N PRO A 131 2.30 1.15 18.82
CA PRO A 131 1.58 0.41 19.85
C PRO A 131 2.20 -0.96 20.12
N LYS A 132 2.20 -1.42 21.38
CA LYS A 132 2.84 -2.67 21.81
C LYS A 132 2.17 -3.93 21.26
N GLU A 133 0.93 -3.77 20.84
CA GLU A 133 0.06 -4.80 20.30
C GLU A 133 0.39 -5.10 18.83
N PHE A 134 1.10 -4.19 18.15
CA PHE A 134 1.48 -4.38 16.74
C PHE A 134 2.58 -5.45 16.65
N PRO A 135 2.35 -6.55 15.90
CA PRO A 135 3.31 -7.63 15.80
C PRO A 135 4.48 -7.25 14.89
N SER A 136 5.66 -7.82 15.17
CA SER A 136 6.76 -7.78 14.21
C SER A 136 6.32 -8.45 12.90
N GLY A 137 6.70 -7.85 11.76
CA GLY A 137 6.28 -8.28 10.43
C GLY A 137 4.97 -7.70 9.94
N LEU A 138 4.34 -6.80 10.70
CA LEU A 138 3.21 -6.01 10.20
C LEU A 138 3.65 -5.20 8.99
N ILE A 139 2.97 -5.42 7.85
CA ILE A 139 3.26 -4.77 6.58
C ILE A 139 2.33 -3.57 6.44
N SER A 140 2.86 -2.40 6.09
CA SER A 140 2.04 -1.23 5.80
C SER A 140 2.45 -0.57 4.48
N VAL A 141 1.46 -0.06 3.75
CA VAL A 141 1.68 0.83 2.61
C VAL A 141 1.48 2.26 3.09
N SER A 142 2.51 3.10 2.96
CA SER A 142 2.49 4.49 3.40
C SER A 142 3.02 5.43 2.32
N TYR A 143 2.90 6.74 2.55
CA TYR A 143 3.62 7.71 1.74
C TYR A 143 5.11 7.63 2.01
N ASP A 144 5.89 8.05 1.00
CA ASP A 144 7.35 8.14 1.11
C ASP A 144 7.77 9.32 2.00
N ASP A 145 7.54 9.23 3.30
CA ASP A 145 7.96 10.27 4.26
C ASP A 145 9.50 10.36 4.39
N TRP A 146 10.23 9.32 3.99
CA TRP A 146 11.70 9.28 4.00
C TRP A 146 12.31 10.14 2.89
N ASP A 147 11.87 9.91 1.64
CA ASP A 147 12.45 10.62 0.49
C ASP A 147 11.71 11.95 0.18
N TYR A 148 10.52 12.15 0.74
CA TYR A 148 9.70 13.36 0.54
C TYR A 148 9.39 14.07 1.88
N SER A 149 10.39 14.82 2.34
CA SER A 149 10.34 15.56 3.60
C SER A 149 9.19 16.56 3.68
N LEU A 150 8.84 16.99 4.91
CA LEU A 150 7.82 18.02 5.13
C LEU A 150 8.17 19.34 4.40
N GLU A 151 9.43 19.76 4.42
CA GLU A 151 9.88 20.97 3.72
C GLU A 151 9.66 20.88 2.21
N ALA A 152 10.03 19.74 1.60
CA ALA A 152 9.80 19.49 0.19
C ALA A 152 8.30 19.50 -0.15
N ARG A 153 7.45 18.91 0.71
CA ARG A 153 5.99 18.93 0.58
C ARG A 153 5.40 20.34 0.66
N VAL A 154 5.86 21.16 1.59
CA VAL A 154 5.40 22.55 1.73
C VAL A 154 5.81 23.37 0.50
N ARG A 155 7.04 23.18 0.01
CA ARG A 155 7.53 23.84 -1.20
C ARG A 155 6.73 23.45 -2.44
N ASP A 156 6.49 22.15 -2.64
CA ASP A 156 5.73 21.64 -3.77
C ASP A 156 4.24 22.07 -3.64
N GLY A 157 3.69 22.15 -2.42
CA GLY A 157 2.36 22.71 -2.13
C GLY A 157 2.23 24.20 -2.47
N LEU A 158 3.24 25.00 -2.15
CA LEU A 158 3.31 26.40 -2.56
C LEU A 158 3.38 26.51 -4.09
N GLY A 159 4.18 25.67 -4.74
CA GLY A 159 4.27 25.58 -6.20
C GLY A 159 2.94 25.28 -6.87
N ILE A 160 2.14 24.38 -6.29
CA ILE A 160 0.79 24.08 -6.79
C ILE A 160 -0.11 25.30 -6.72
N LEU A 161 -0.15 25.96 -5.56
CA LEU A 161 -1.01 27.13 -5.33
C LEU A 161 -0.62 28.30 -6.25
N THR A 162 0.67 28.59 -6.40
CA THR A 162 1.14 29.68 -7.27
C THR A 162 0.91 29.38 -8.74
N THR A 163 1.11 28.14 -9.19
CA THR A 163 0.85 27.73 -10.58
C THR A 163 -0.65 27.78 -10.90
N ALA A 164 -1.49 27.35 -9.98
CA ALA A 164 -2.95 27.44 -10.12
C ALA A 164 -3.42 28.91 -10.18
N ALA A 165 -2.88 29.77 -9.29
CA ALA A 165 -3.19 31.20 -9.28
C ALA A 165 -2.71 31.91 -10.55
N TYR A 166 -1.51 31.55 -11.06
CA TYR A 166 -0.99 32.05 -12.32
C TYR A 166 -1.88 31.65 -13.51
N SER A 167 -2.26 30.37 -13.59
CA SER A 167 -3.15 29.86 -14.64
C SER A 167 -4.54 30.52 -14.60
N MET A 168 -5.03 30.80 -13.40
CA MET A 168 -6.27 31.54 -13.19
C MET A 168 -6.14 33.00 -13.67
N LEU A 169 -5.03 33.65 -13.34
CA LEU A 169 -4.74 35.02 -13.78
C LEU A 169 -4.60 35.10 -15.31
N GLU A 170 -3.93 34.16 -15.96
CA GLU A 170 -3.86 34.15 -17.43
C GLU A 170 -5.24 33.99 -18.08
N LYS A 171 -6.09 33.11 -17.54
CA LYS A 171 -7.39 32.81 -18.13
C LYS A 171 -8.44 33.88 -17.88
N PHE A 172 -8.46 34.47 -16.69
CA PHE A 172 -9.52 35.38 -16.25
C PHE A 172 -9.03 36.81 -16.01
N SER A 173 -7.73 37.08 -16.11
CA SER A 173 -7.11 38.40 -15.82
C SER A 173 -7.40 38.93 -14.41
N TYR A 174 -7.84 38.06 -13.50
CA TYR A 174 -8.20 38.41 -12.13
C TYR A 174 -8.07 37.19 -11.21
N ILE A 175 -7.61 37.43 -9.98
CA ILE A 175 -7.60 36.44 -8.90
C ILE A 175 -8.57 36.95 -7.81
N PRO A 176 -9.62 36.19 -7.45
CA PRO A 176 -10.57 36.57 -6.41
C PRO A 176 -9.90 36.80 -5.06
N GLU A 177 -10.35 37.84 -4.35
CA GLU A 177 -9.95 38.04 -2.96
C GLU A 177 -10.47 36.89 -2.10
N ALA A 178 -9.57 36.30 -1.31
CA ALA A 178 -9.92 35.24 -0.39
C ALA A 178 -10.69 35.80 0.82
N LYS A 179 -11.76 35.12 1.24
CA LYS A 179 -12.44 35.45 2.50
C LYS A 179 -11.52 35.06 3.67
N ALA A 180 -11.06 36.06 4.41
CA ALA A 180 -10.16 35.87 5.56
C ALA A 180 -10.89 35.61 6.89
N SER A 181 -12.23 35.68 6.92
CA SER A 181 -13.04 35.52 8.14
C SER A 181 -14.17 34.52 7.95
N CYS A 182 -14.29 33.57 8.88
CA CYS A 182 -15.38 32.61 8.96
C CYS A 182 -16.70 33.21 9.47
N TYR A 183 -16.67 34.44 9.99
CA TYR A 183 -17.84 35.12 10.59
C TYR A 183 -18.57 36.05 9.60
N GLY A 184 -18.06 36.20 8.37
CA GLY A 184 -18.71 37.01 7.33
C GLY A 184 -19.94 36.32 6.74
N GLN A 185 -20.97 37.08 6.38
CA GLN A 185 -22.15 36.52 5.70
C GLN A 185 -21.73 35.86 4.38
N THR A 186 -22.27 34.67 4.11
CA THR A 186 -22.08 33.98 2.83
C THR A 186 -22.87 34.72 1.75
N GLU A 187 -22.31 35.83 1.23
CA GLU A 187 -22.86 36.47 0.05
C GLU A 187 -22.96 35.44 -1.08
N LYS A 188 -24.17 35.29 -1.63
CA LYS A 188 -24.42 34.47 -2.82
C LYS A 188 -23.70 35.15 -3.97
N LEU A 189 -22.63 34.53 -4.46
CA LEU A 189 -21.97 34.97 -5.67
C LEU A 189 -22.92 34.67 -6.85
N ASP A 190 -23.36 35.70 -7.59
CA ASP A 190 -24.27 35.57 -8.75
C ASP A 190 -23.64 34.81 -9.95
N THR A 191 -22.33 34.58 -9.91
CA THR A 191 -21.57 33.74 -10.82
C THR A 191 -21.08 32.50 -10.09
N PRO A 192 -21.04 31.31 -10.72
CA PRO A 192 -20.36 30.17 -10.09
C PRO A 192 -18.94 30.63 -9.74
N PRO A 193 -18.49 30.49 -8.49
CA PRO A 193 -17.15 30.93 -8.14
C PRO A 193 -16.21 30.19 -9.09
N HIS A 194 -15.47 30.94 -9.91
CA HIS A 194 -14.35 30.39 -10.63
C HIS A 194 -13.35 29.95 -9.56
N THR A 195 -13.51 28.73 -9.08
CA THR A 195 -12.76 28.23 -7.94
C THR A 195 -11.36 27.87 -8.41
N LEU A 196 -10.37 28.22 -7.59
CA LEU A 196 -8.99 27.79 -7.77
C LEU A 196 -8.90 26.26 -7.96
N HIS A 197 -9.86 25.51 -7.40
CA HIS A 197 -10.02 24.08 -7.53
C HIS A 197 -9.78 23.55 -8.96
N GLN A 198 -10.43 24.13 -9.97
CA GLN A 198 -10.29 23.64 -11.36
C GLN A 198 -8.86 23.78 -11.90
N PHE A 199 -8.11 24.76 -11.41
CA PHE A 199 -6.72 24.99 -11.78
C PHE A 199 -5.73 24.19 -10.94
N MET A 200 -6.17 23.63 -9.81
CA MET A 200 -5.35 22.78 -8.94
C MET A 200 -5.37 21.31 -9.36
N VAL A 201 -6.36 20.85 -10.14
CA VAL A 201 -6.49 19.45 -10.57
C VAL A 201 -5.32 19.00 -11.46
N ASN A 202 -4.90 19.84 -12.41
CA ASN A 202 -3.83 19.51 -13.35
C ASN A 202 -2.67 20.51 -13.21
N VAL A 203 -1.69 20.17 -12.36
CA VAL A 203 -0.56 21.04 -12.08
C VAL A 203 0.75 20.29 -12.26
N THR A 204 1.62 20.88 -13.08
CA THR A 204 3.02 20.46 -13.23
C THR A 204 3.92 21.55 -12.66
N TRP A 205 4.82 21.19 -11.75
CA TRP A 205 5.74 22.13 -11.10
C TRP A 205 7.11 21.51 -10.95
N ASP A 206 8.18 22.27 -11.25
CA ASP A 206 9.58 21.81 -11.10
C ASP A 206 9.85 20.48 -11.85
N GLY A 207 9.24 20.32 -13.03
CA GLY A 207 9.34 19.10 -13.85
C GLY A 207 8.62 17.87 -13.28
N LYS A 208 7.84 18.02 -12.20
CA LYS A 208 7.05 16.96 -11.58
C LYS A 208 5.57 17.12 -11.92
N ASP A 209 4.89 16.01 -12.14
CA ASP A 209 3.43 15.94 -12.15
C ASP A 209 2.91 15.90 -10.71
N LEU A 210 2.15 16.93 -10.33
CA LEU A 210 1.52 17.08 -9.02
C LEU A 210 -0.01 17.15 -9.16
N SER A 211 -0.56 16.53 -10.21
CA SER A 211 -2.00 16.46 -10.46
C SER A 211 -2.77 15.69 -9.38
N PHE A 212 -4.05 16.05 -9.27
CA PHE A 212 -5.01 15.44 -8.34
C PHE A 212 -6.18 14.80 -9.09
N THR A 213 -6.78 13.79 -8.46
CA THR A 213 -8.04 13.19 -8.87
C THR A 213 -9.21 14.14 -8.58
N GLU A 214 -10.39 13.84 -9.13
CA GLU A 214 -11.61 14.60 -8.82
C GLU A 214 -11.99 14.54 -7.33
N GLU A 215 -11.53 13.51 -6.61
CA GLU A 215 -11.73 13.33 -5.17
C GLU A 215 -10.68 14.08 -4.32
N GLY A 216 -9.67 14.69 -4.96
CA GLY A 216 -8.65 15.50 -4.28
C GLY A 216 -7.41 14.71 -3.81
N TYR A 217 -7.21 13.47 -4.25
CA TYR A 217 -5.99 12.69 -3.98
C TYR A 217 -4.96 12.88 -5.10
N GLN A 218 -3.67 12.71 -4.83
CA GLN A 218 -2.68 12.74 -5.92
C GLN A 218 -2.94 11.62 -6.94
N VAL A 219 -2.77 11.91 -8.23
CA VAL A 219 -2.89 10.89 -9.30
C VAL A 219 -1.73 9.90 -9.25
N HIS A 220 -0.51 10.42 -9.04
CA HIS A 220 0.73 9.63 -9.00
C HIS A 220 1.46 9.80 -7.65
N PRO A 221 0.88 9.32 -6.53
CA PRO A 221 1.49 9.45 -5.22
C PRO A 221 2.73 8.55 -5.09
N ARG A 222 3.75 9.04 -4.39
CA ARG A 222 4.92 8.25 -4.02
C ARG A 222 4.57 7.38 -2.82
N LEU A 223 4.40 6.09 -3.06
CA LEU A 223 4.08 5.12 -2.02
C LEU A 223 5.30 4.24 -1.71
N VAL A 224 5.41 3.85 -0.45
CA VAL A 224 6.44 2.94 0.04
C VAL A 224 5.80 1.79 0.79
N VAL A 225 6.49 0.65 0.78
CA VAL A 225 6.14 -0.50 1.59
C VAL A 225 7.08 -0.50 2.79
N ILE A 226 6.48 -0.46 3.97
CA ILE A 226 7.20 -0.50 5.24
C ILE A 226 6.82 -1.74 6.04
N VAL A 227 7.75 -2.24 6.84
CA VAL A 227 7.52 -3.36 7.73
C VAL A 227 7.96 -3.00 9.14
N LEU A 228 7.21 -3.43 10.14
CA LEU A 228 7.64 -3.33 11.53
C LEU A 228 8.66 -4.43 11.85
N ASN A 229 9.93 -4.05 12.03
CA ASN A 229 11.00 -5.03 12.27
C ASN A 229 10.98 -5.59 13.71
N LYS A 230 11.93 -6.49 14.02
CA LYS A 230 12.05 -7.13 15.35
C LYS A 230 12.42 -6.15 16.46
N ASP A 231 13.19 -5.12 16.11
CA ASP A 231 13.58 -4.02 17.01
C ASP A 231 12.44 -3.00 17.21
N ARG A 232 11.29 -3.26 16.58
CA ARG A 232 10.09 -2.43 16.58
C ARG A 232 10.32 -1.05 15.99
N GLU A 233 11.03 -1.01 14.88
CA GLU A 233 11.21 0.15 14.03
C GLU A 233 10.58 -0.11 12.65
N TRP A 234 9.98 0.92 12.07
CA TRP A 234 9.46 0.83 10.70
C TRP A 234 10.62 0.92 9.70
N GLU A 235 10.80 -0.13 8.92
CA GLU A 235 11.84 -0.23 7.90
C GLU A 235 11.23 -0.14 6.50
N LYS A 236 11.79 0.71 5.64
CA LYS A 236 11.44 0.81 4.21
C LYS A 236 11.95 -0.43 3.46
N VAL A 237 11.03 -1.24 2.98
CA VAL A 237 11.32 -2.51 2.28
C VAL A 237 10.83 -2.53 0.84
N GLY A 238 10.09 -1.51 0.40
CA GLY A 238 9.73 -1.36 -1.00
C GLY A 238 9.33 0.05 -1.37
N LYS A 239 9.22 0.27 -2.68
CA LYS A 239 8.79 1.52 -3.30
C LYS A 239 7.83 1.20 -4.44
N TRP A 240 6.77 1.99 -4.55
CA TRP A 240 5.82 1.97 -5.64
C TRP A 240 5.90 3.30 -6.39
N GLU A 241 6.37 3.23 -7.63
CA GLU A 241 6.57 4.39 -8.50
C GLU A 241 6.31 3.98 -9.95
N ASN A 242 5.65 4.85 -10.72
CA ASN A 242 5.34 4.59 -12.14
C ASN A 242 4.65 3.23 -12.37
N GLN A 243 3.69 2.89 -11.52
CA GLN A 243 2.94 1.63 -11.55
C GLN A 243 3.80 0.36 -11.38
N THR A 244 5.05 0.50 -10.91
CA THR A 244 5.98 -0.59 -10.71
C THR A 244 6.29 -0.74 -9.22
N LEU A 245 6.19 -1.95 -8.69
CA LEU A 245 6.57 -2.29 -7.32
C LEU A 245 8.01 -2.80 -7.29
N SER A 246 8.87 -2.14 -6.54
CA SER A 246 10.22 -2.64 -6.23
C SER A 246 10.29 -3.04 -4.76
N LEU A 247 10.55 -4.32 -4.49
CA LEU A 247 10.70 -4.86 -3.13
C LEU A 247 12.13 -5.31 -2.87
N ARG A 248 12.64 -5.00 -1.67
CA ARG A 248 13.98 -5.36 -1.21
C ARG A 248 14.13 -6.86 -0.98
N HIS A 249 13.13 -7.48 -0.36
CA HIS A 249 13.20 -8.89 0.02
C HIS A 249 12.76 -9.80 -1.12
N ALA A 250 13.59 -10.80 -1.44
CA ALA A 250 13.26 -11.79 -2.46
C ALA A 250 12.20 -12.80 -2.01
N VAL A 251 12.31 -13.18 -0.74
CA VAL A 251 11.31 -13.94 -0.01
C VAL A 251 11.00 -13.10 1.21
N TRP A 252 9.70 -12.89 1.48
CA TRP A 252 9.32 -12.07 2.62
C TRP A 252 9.83 -12.74 3.92
N PRO A 253 10.57 -12.03 4.78
CA PRO A 253 11.07 -12.60 6.01
C PRO A 253 9.90 -12.94 6.95
N ARG A 254 9.96 -14.14 7.53
CA ARG A 254 9.01 -14.54 8.57
C ARG A 254 9.43 -13.91 9.90
N TYR A 255 8.65 -12.95 10.37
CA TYR A 255 8.89 -12.31 11.66
C TYR A 255 8.26 -13.14 12.77
N LYS A 256 9.00 -13.31 13.87
CA LYS A 256 8.44 -13.93 15.07
C LYS A 256 7.67 -12.85 15.82
N SER A 257 6.44 -13.18 16.20
CA SER A 257 5.51 -12.29 16.88
C SER A 257 6.12 -11.60 18.10
N PHE A 258 6.98 -12.31 18.86
CA PHE A 258 7.62 -11.82 20.09
C PHE A 258 9.00 -12.49 20.33
N SER A 259 9.91 -11.77 20.99
CA SER A 259 11.38 -11.97 21.09
C SER A 259 11.92 -13.25 21.76
N ASP A 260 11.09 -14.24 22.15
CA ASP A 260 11.52 -15.28 23.11
C ASP A 260 11.76 -16.70 22.56
N CYS A 261 11.85 -16.90 21.25
CA CYS A 261 12.23 -18.22 20.70
C CYS A 261 13.27 -18.08 19.58
N GLU A 262 14.39 -18.80 19.72
CA GLU A 262 15.56 -18.91 18.83
C GLU A 262 15.23 -18.70 17.34
N PRO A 263 16.04 -17.98 16.55
CA PRO A 263 15.74 -17.74 15.14
C PRO A 263 15.48 -19.07 14.42
N ASP A 264 14.35 -19.14 13.73
CA ASP A 264 14.08 -20.29 12.86
C ASP A 264 14.80 -20.02 11.54
N ASP A 265 16.10 -20.32 11.50
CA ASP A 265 16.95 -20.28 10.31
C ASP A 265 16.65 -21.46 9.36
N ASN A 266 15.41 -21.97 9.35
CA ASN A 266 15.00 -23.14 8.57
C ASN A 266 14.67 -22.82 7.10
N HIS A 267 14.96 -21.60 6.63
CA HIS A 267 14.86 -21.25 5.21
C HIS A 267 16.18 -21.51 4.48
N LEU A 268 16.15 -22.44 3.52
CA LEU A 268 17.28 -22.73 2.65
C LEU A 268 17.27 -21.80 1.44
N SER A 269 18.36 -21.08 1.23
CA SER A 269 18.60 -20.38 -0.04
C SER A 269 19.19 -21.36 -1.04
N ILE A 270 18.41 -21.74 -2.04
CA ILE A 270 18.80 -22.69 -3.09
C ILE A 270 19.25 -21.88 -4.32
N VAL A 271 20.45 -22.19 -4.83
CA VAL A 271 20.99 -21.62 -6.07
C VAL A 271 21.25 -22.76 -7.04
N THR A 272 20.90 -22.55 -8.31
CA THR A 272 21.09 -23.54 -9.37
C THR A 272 21.49 -22.86 -10.68
N LEU A 273 21.88 -23.65 -11.68
CA LEU A 273 22.24 -23.20 -13.03
C LEU A 273 21.10 -23.51 -14.01
N GLU A 274 20.98 -22.69 -15.05
CA GLU A 274 20.03 -22.91 -16.15
C GLU A 274 20.58 -23.99 -17.09
N GLU A 275 20.00 -25.19 -17.05
CA GLU A 275 20.43 -26.36 -17.82
C GLU A 275 19.22 -27.22 -18.20
N ALA A 276 18.80 -27.19 -19.46
CA ALA A 276 17.72 -28.05 -19.94
C ALA A 276 18.19 -29.52 -20.07
N PRO A 277 17.41 -30.52 -19.62
CA PRO A 277 16.02 -30.45 -19.14
C PRO A 277 15.87 -30.35 -17.60
N PHE A 278 16.97 -30.15 -16.86
CA PHE A 278 16.98 -30.20 -15.40
C PHE A 278 16.40 -28.94 -14.75
N VAL A 279 16.79 -27.76 -15.24
CA VAL A 279 16.30 -26.45 -14.82
C VAL A 279 16.14 -25.56 -16.05
N ILE A 280 14.90 -25.23 -16.36
CA ILE A 280 14.47 -24.37 -17.46
C ILE A 280 13.96 -23.07 -16.83
N VAL A 281 14.49 -21.94 -17.29
CA VAL A 281 14.08 -20.62 -16.85
C VAL A 281 13.20 -19.99 -17.93
N GLU A 282 12.00 -19.58 -17.56
CA GLU A 282 11.05 -18.89 -18.43
C GLU A 282 10.75 -17.50 -17.88
N ASP A 283 10.32 -16.61 -18.77
CA ASP A 283 9.83 -15.29 -18.39
C ASP A 283 8.48 -15.41 -17.68
N ILE A 284 8.19 -14.43 -16.81
CA ILE A 284 6.87 -14.29 -16.19
C ILE A 284 5.83 -14.02 -17.28
N ASP A 285 4.58 -14.44 -17.04
CA ASP A 285 3.49 -14.11 -17.95
C ASP A 285 3.28 -12.58 -17.96
N PRO A 286 3.36 -11.90 -19.12
CA PRO A 286 3.20 -10.45 -19.19
C PRO A 286 1.78 -9.97 -18.82
N LEU A 287 0.77 -10.84 -18.86
CA LEU A 287 -0.61 -10.48 -18.51
C LEU A 287 -0.85 -10.60 -17.00
N THR A 288 -0.35 -11.66 -16.37
CA THR A 288 -0.58 -11.91 -14.94
C THR A 288 0.57 -11.44 -14.07
N GLU A 289 1.73 -11.08 -14.63
CA GLU A 289 2.97 -10.76 -13.91
C GLU A 289 3.36 -11.79 -12.85
N THR A 290 2.90 -13.04 -13.01
CA THR A 290 3.13 -14.16 -12.09
C THR A 290 3.64 -15.36 -12.87
N CYS A 291 4.07 -16.39 -12.15
CA CYS A 291 4.49 -17.63 -12.74
C CYS A 291 3.31 -18.53 -13.10
N VAL A 292 3.40 -19.18 -14.27
CA VAL A 292 2.38 -20.12 -14.74
C VAL A 292 2.30 -21.34 -13.83
N ARG A 293 1.13 -21.99 -13.77
CA ARG A 293 0.92 -23.20 -12.97
C ARG A 293 1.97 -24.27 -13.34
N ASN A 294 2.53 -24.93 -12.32
CA ASN A 294 3.64 -25.90 -12.41
C ASN A 294 5.05 -25.32 -12.61
N THR A 295 5.24 -24.03 -12.33
CA THR A 295 6.57 -23.41 -12.27
C THR A 295 6.75 -22.74 -10.90
N VAL A 296 7.99 -22.64 -10.45
CA VAL A 296 8.33 -22.03 -9.16
C VAL A 296 8.96 -20.66 -9.42
N PRO A 297 8.52 -19.59 -8.71
CA PRO A 297 9.17 -18.29 -8.78
C PRO A 297 10.65 -18.39 -8.39
N CYS A 298 11.52 -17.87 -9.24
CA CYS A 298 12.95 -17.80 -9.00
C CYS A 298 13.49 -16.43 -9.42
N ARG A 299 14.71 -16.09 -9.01
CA ARG A 299 15.33 -14.81 -9.38
C ARG A 299 16.63 -15.04 -10.14
N LYS A 300 16.74 -14.41 -11.30
CA LYS A 300 17.95 -14.39 -12.11
C LYS A 300 18.67 -13.07 -11.92
N PHE A 301 19.92 -13.12 -11.47
CA PHE A 301 20.77 -11.93 -11.39
C PHE A 301 21.22 -11.53 -12.79
N VAL A 302 20.82 -10.33 -13.24
CA VAL A 302 21.18 -9.77 -14.55
C VAL A 302 22.14 -8.61 -14.33
N ARG A 303 23.34 -8.68 -14.91
CA ARG A 303 24.33 -7.59 -14.84
C ARG A 303 23.90 -6.44 -15.75
N ILE A 304 23.92 -5.21 -15.22
CA ILE A 304 23.54 -4.00 -15.96
C ILE A 304 24.72 -3.50 -16.79
N ASN A 305 25.95 -3.60 -16.26
CA ASN A 305 27.19 -3.27 -16.96
C ASN A 305 28.24 -4.37 -16.72
N ASN A 306 29.03 -4.71 -17.74
CA ASN A 306 30.09 -5.72 -17.61
C ASN A 306 31.29 -5.26 -16.74
N SER A 307 31.38 -3.97 -16.45
CA SER A 307 32.49 -3.34 -15.71
C SER A 307 32.23 -3.13 -14.22
N THR A 308 30.97 -3.11 -13.78
CA THR A 308 30.59 -3.03 -12.37
C THR A 308 29.87 -4.31 -11.97
N ASN A 309 30.09 -4.83 -10.75
CA ASN A 309 29.30 -5.96 -10.21
C ASN A 309 27.85 -5.55 -9.89
N GLU A 310 27.35 -4.45 -10.46
CA GLU A 310 26.00 -3.97 -10.31
C GLU A 310 25.09 -4.73 -11.26
N GLY A 311 24.10 -5.39 -10.67
CA GLY A 311 23.08 -6.13 -11.39
C GLY A 311 21.78 -6.12 -10.60
N MET A 312 20.70 -6.47 -11.30
CA MET A 312 19.36 -6.51 -10.73
C MET A 312 18.87 -7.96 -10.70
N ASN A 313 18.25 -8.35 -9.59
CA ASN A 313 17.57 -9.63 -9.49
C ASN A 313 16.18 -9.51 -10.13
N VAL A 314 15.97 -10.20 -11.24
CA VAL A 314 14.70 -10.18 -11.97
C VAL A 314 13.92 -11.46 -11.65
N LYS A 315 12.63 -11.32 -11.30
CA LYS A 315 11.71 -12.45 -11.10
C LYS A 315 11.53 -13.21 -12.43
N LYS A 316 11.67 -14.53 -12.39
CA LYS A 316 11.53 -15.49 -13.49
C LYS A 316 10.78 -16.73 -12.97
N CYS A 317 10.44 -17.63 -13.87
CA CYS A 317 9.75 -18.86 -13.56
C CYS A 317 10.64 -20.06 -13.87
N CYS A 318 10.98 -20.84 -12.85
CA CYS A 318 11.84 -22.00 -12.97
C CYS A 318 11.00 -23.28 -13.00
N LYS A 319 11.37 -24.23 -13.85
CA LYS A 319 10.77 -25.58 -13.90
C LYS A 319 11.81 -26.60 -14.35
N GLY A 320 11.51 -27.89 -14.21
CA GLY A 320 12.37 -28.95 -14.73
C GLY A 320 12.41 -30.13 -13.77
N PHE A 321 13.31 -31.08 -14.03
CA PHE A 321 13.43 -32.28 -13.20
C PHE A 321 13.97 -32.02 -11.79
N CYS A 322 14.80 -30.99 -11.62
CA CYS A 322 15.43 -30.67 -10.33
C CYS A 322 14.66 -29.65 -9.48
N ILE A 323 13.60 -29.04 -10.03
CA ILE A 323 12.73 -28.07 -9.38
C ILE A 323 11.50 -28.79 -8.85
#